data_AF-A0AAD5FN57-F1
#
_entry.id   AF-A0AAD5FN57-F1
#
_cell.length_a   1.000
_cell.length_b   1.000
_cell.length_c   1.000
_cell.angle_alpha   90.00
_cell.angle_beta   90.00
_cell.angle_gamma   90.00
#
_symmetry.space_group_name_H-M   'P 1'
#
loop_
_entity.id
_entity.type
_entity.pdbx_description
1 polymer ?
#
loop_
_entity_poly.entity_id
_entity_poly.type
_entity_poly.pdbx_seq_one_letter_code
_entity_poly.pdbx_strand_id
1 'polypeptide(L)'
;VMKVWALLLSLLVTANALRRITLRKMPSIRETLKETGVTPKEMLAILAPKLDSSPSLHNGTATTPLTNYLDTQYFGEISIGTPAQVFNVVFDTGSANLWVPSQSCSPLYTACFTHNRYDGSKSNTHIQNGSGFSIQYACGNVRGFLSEDVVVVSGIPVVQVFAEATALPAIPFIFAKFDGVLGMGYPEAAIDGITPVFDRIMSQGVLKEDIFSVYYSKDPEHIPGGELVLGGTDPNYYTGSFHYVTTKGEGKWEIIMKGFLTPPLFHLFTHIYLLAQNSGIVLLIILGVHDLPLSYPCQLFFYLQHSQFGENICTVTFRDLDLPPPAGPVWILGAKFIARYYTVFDRKKNRIGFAQAV
;
A
#
# COMPACT_ATOMS: atom_id res chain seq x y z
N VAL A 1 -48.41 -13.85 -2.07
CA VAL A 1 -47.92 -12.48 -1.80
C VAL A 1 -47.44 -12.25 -0.36
N MET A 2 -47.66 -13.14 0.62
CA MET A 2 -47.16 -12.95 2.02
C MET A 2 -46.02 -13.89 2.47
N LYS A 3 -45.45 -14.73 1.61
CA LYS A 3 -44.34 -15.64 1.96
C LYS A 3 -42.96 -15.22 1.44
N VAL A 4 -42.87 -14.12 0.68
CA VAL A 4 -41.61 -13.60 0.13
C VAL A 4 -40.96 -12.56 1.06
N TRP A 5 -41.72 -11.98 2.00
CA TRP A 5 -41.22 -10.98 2.94
C TRP A 5 -40.48 -11.56 4.15
N ALA A 6 -40.67 -12.84 4.46
CA ALA A 6 -40.02 -13.48 5.61
C ALA A 6 -38.54 -13.88 5.35
N LEU A 7 -38.12 -13.97 4.08
CA LEU A 7 -36.73 -14.26 3.69
C LEU A 7 -35.89 -13.00 3.49
N LEU A 8 -36.50 -11.81 3.53
CA LEU A 8 -35.82 -10.52 3.46
C LEU A 8 -35.45 -9.96 4.84
N LEU A 9 -35.80 -10.65 5.94
CA LEU A 9 -35.45 -10.25 7.31
C LEU A 9 -34.30 -11.06 7.95
N SER A 10 -33.75 -12.06 7.27
CA SER A 10 -32.62 -12.87 7.81
C SER A 10 -31.23 -12.42 7.34
N LEU A 11 -31.15 -11.36 6.53
CA LEU A 11 -29.91 -10.61 6.28
C LEU A 11 -29.96 -9.28 7.07
N LEU A 12 -30.25 -9.38 8.36
CA LEU A 12 -29.67 -8.45 9.32
C LEU A 12 -28.16 -8.66 9.26
N VAL A 13 -27.54 -7.99 8.30
CA VAL A 13 -26.12 -7.68 8.32
C VAL A 13 -25.86 -7.19 9.73
N THR A 14 -25.07 -7.93 10.50
CA THR A 14 -24.65 -7.54 11.84
C THR A 14 -23.91 -6.21 11.69
N ALA A 15 -24.63 -5.10 11.89
CA ALA A 15 -24.10 -3.74 11.78
C ALA A 15 -22.98 -3.44 12.79
N ASN A 16 -22.69 -4.40 13.68
CA ASN A 16 -21.71 -4.29 14.75
C ASN A 16 -20.43 -5.12 14.54
N ALA A 17 -20.34 -5.94 13.49
CA ALA A 17 -19.11 -6.69 13.23
C ALA A 17 -18.09 -5.80 12.49
N LEU A 18 -16.90 -5.63 13.07
CA LEU A 18 -15.77 -4.95 12.42
C LEU A 18 -15.49 -5.62 11.06
N ARG A 19 -15.34 -4.82 10.01
CA ARG A 19 -15.07 -5.30 8.65
C ARG A 19 -13.57 -5.48 8.49
N ARG A 20 -13.12 -6.72 8.54
CA ARG A 20 -11.69 -7.09 8.53
C ARG A 20 -11.26 -7.55 7.14
N ILE A 21 -10.07 -7.14 6.76
CA ILE A 21 -9.33 -7.64 5.61
C ILE A 21 -8.07 -8.26 6.18
N THR A 22 -7.97 -9.58 6.06
CA THR A 22 -6.77 -10.31 6.41
C THR A 22 -5.63 -9.92 5.48
N LEU A 23 -4.51 -9.47 6.05
CA LEU A 23 -3.28 -9.21 5.30
C LEU A 23 -2.33 -10.38 5.48
N ARG A 24 -1.94 -10.99 4.36
CA ARG A 24 -0.97 -12.07 4.31
C ARG A 24 0.41 -11.49 4.08
N LYS A 25 1.38 -11.96 4.84
CA LYS A 25 2.78 -11.60 4.64
C LYS A 25 3.36 -12.43 3.49
N MET A 26 4.20 -11.81 2.68
CA MET A 26 4.96 -12.42 1.60
C MET A 26 6.43 -12.01 1.67
N PRO A 27 7.36 -12.83 1.15
CA PRO A 27 8.69 -12.35 0.82
C PRO A 27 8.57 -11.14 -0.11
N SER A 28 9.33 -10.10 0.19
CA SER A 28 9.48 -8.96 -0.70
C SER A 28 10.15 -9.39 -2.02
N ILE A 29 10.00 -8.57 -3.04
CA ILE A 29 10.65 -8.81 -4.34
C ILE A 29 12.17 -8.75 -4.16
N ARG A 30 12.66 -7.88 -3.27
CA ARG A 30 14.08 -7.84 -2.88
C ARG A 30 14.57 -9.12 -2.21
N GLU A 31 13.82 -9.66 -1.24
CA GLU A 31 14.16 -10.93 -0.58
C GLU A 31 14.17 -12.07 -1.61
N THR A 32 13.15 -12.13 -2.46
CA THR A 32 13.06 -13.12 -3.55
C THR A 32 14.27 -13.03 -4.49
N LEU A 33 14.64 -11.83 -4.92
CA LEU A 33 15.81 -11.61 -5.79
C LEU A 33 17.12 -12.04 -5.11
N LYS A 34 17.29 -11.73 -3.82
CA LYS A 34 18.46 -12.16 -3.03
C LYS A 34 18.52 -13.69 -2.93
N GLU A 35 17.40 -14.36 -2.69
CA GLU A 35 17.32 -15.83 -2.63
C GLU A 35 17.66 -16.48 -3.98
N THR A 36 17.31 -15.84 -5.10
CA THR A 36 17.69 -16.30 -6.45
C THR A 36 19.15 -16.02 -6.82
N GLY A 37 19.94 -15.44 -5.92
CA GLY A 37 21.37 -15.18 -6.12
C GLY A 37 21.70 -13.84 -6.80
N VAL A 38 20.73 -12.96 -6.99
CA VAL A 38 20.96 -11.63 -7.58
C VAL A 38 21.67 -10.73 -6.58
N THR A 39 22.81 -10.17 -6.97
CA THR A 39 23.61 -9.30 -6.10
C THR A 39 22.97 -7.92 -5.92
N PRO A 40 23.27 -7.19 -4.82
CA PRO A 40 22.80 -5.81 -4.63
C PRO A 40 23.21 -4.86 -5.77
N LYS A 41 24.35 -5.09 -6.41
CA LYS A 41 24.85 -4.28 -7.54
C LYS A 41 24.04 -4.52 -8.81
N GLU A 42 23.73 -5.78 -9.12
CA GLU A 42 22.85 -6.14 -10.25
C GLU A 42 21.44 -5.64 -10.00
N MET A 43 20.96 -5.75 -8.77
CA MET A 43 19.69 -5.18 -8.35
C MET A 43 19.67 -3.65 -8.54
N LEU A 44 20.73 -2.93 -8.17
CA LEU A 44 20.80 -1.48 -8.40
C LEU A 44 20.79 -1.14 -9.90
N ALA A 45 21.45 -1.94 -10.74
CA ALA A 45 21.44 -1.77 -12.19
C ALA A 45 20.07 -2.06 -12.83
N ILE A 46 19.34 -3.05 -12.30
CA ILE A 46 17.98 -3.42 -12.67
C ILE A 46 16.98 -2.32 -12.29
N LEU A 47 17.18 -1.72 -11.11
CA LEU A 47 16.30 -0.72 -10.52
C LEU A 47 16.66 0.72 -10.87
N ALA A 48 17.84 0.93 -11.49
CA ALA A 48 18.23 2.22 -11.99
C ALA A 48 17.13 2.68 -12.96
N PRO A 49 16.53 3.86 -12.76
CA PRO A 49 15.56 4.37 -13.70
C PRO A 49 16.24 4.42 -15.06
N LYS A 50 15.71 3.68 -16.04
CA LYS A 50 16.00 4.01 -17.43
C LYS A 50 15.42 5.41 -17.61
N LEU A 51 16.28 6.43 -17.53
CA LEU A 51 15.94 7.77 -18.02
C LEU A 51 15.68 7.60 -19.51
N ASP A 52 14.44 7.26 -19.88
CA ASP A 52 13.96 7.56 -21.21
C ASP A 52 13.88 9.08 -21.29
N SER A 53 14.85 9.63 -21.99
CA SER A 53 14.92 11.03 -22.39
C SER A 53 13.74 11.37 -23.31
N SER A 54 12.58 11.68 -22.73
CA SER A 54 11.62 12.67 -23.24
C SER A 54 10.39 12.70 -22.32
N PRO A 55 10.05 13.85 -21.70
CA PRO A 55 8.69 14.05 -21.22
C PRO A 55 7.82 14.26 -22.46
N SER A 56 7.31 13.17 -23.05
CA SER A 56 6.15 13.30 -23.93
C SER A 56 5.00 13.71 -23.02
N LEU A 57 4.69 15.00 -23.03
CA LEU A 57 3.53 15.61 -22.39
C LEU A 57 2.25 15.08 -23.07
N HIS A 58 1.94 13.81 -22.89
CA HIS A 58 0.64 13.25 -23.22
C HIS A 58 -0.26 13.47 -22.00
N ASN A 59 -1.35 14.23 -22.20
CA ASN A 59 -2.47 14.28 -21.28
C ASN A 59 -2.86 12.83 -20.92
N GLY A 60 -2.62 12.40 -19.67
CA GLY A 60 -2.98 11.06 -19.20
C GLY A 60 -1.86 10.18 -18.61
N THR A 61 -0.62 10.69 -18.45
CA THR A 61 0.40 9.99 -17.64
C THR A 61 0.55 10.69 -16.28
N ALA A 62 0.22 9.99 -15.22
CA ALA A 62 0.38 10.51 -13.85
C ALA A 62 1.46 9.73 -13.09
N THR A 63 2.25 10.48 -12.31
CA THR A 63 3.41 9.96 -11.58
C THR A 63 3.03 9.62 -10.14
N THR A 64 3.42 8.43 -9.70
CA THR A 64 3.40 8.03 -8.28
C THR A 64 4.85 7.87 -7.80
N PRO A 65 5.59 8.99 -7.61
CA PRO A 65 7.03 8.95 -7.35
C PRO A 65 7.40 8.35 -5.99
N LEU A 66 6.42 8.22 -5.09
CA LEU A 66 6.61 7.81 -3.70
C LEU A 66 6.50 6.29 -3.49
N THR A 67 6.09 5.53 -4.50
CA THR A 67 5.81 4.10 -4.39
C THR A 67 6.75 3.30 -5.29
N ASN A 68 7.58 2.46 -4.67
CA ASN A 68 8.20 1.31 -5.32
C ASN A 68 7.83 0.05 -4.53
N TYR A 69 7.29 -0.97 -5.20
CA TYR A 69 6.75 -2.16 -4.53
C TYR A 69 7.81 -3.22 -4.19
N LEU A 70 9.09 -2.86 -4.29
CA LEU A 70 10.22 -3.78 -4.14
C LEU A 70 10.28 -4.41 -2.75
N ASP A 71 9.85 -3.62 -1.77
CA ASP A 71 9.94 -3.92 -0.35
C ASP A 71 8.55 -4.10 0.27
N THR A 72 7.51 -4.22 -0.57
CA THR A 72 6.14 -4.53 -0.16
C THR A 72 6.05 -5.99 0.26
N GLN A 73 5.48 -6.22 1.45
CA GLN A 73 5.44 -7.55 2.08
C GLN A 73 4.04 -7.98 2.49
N TYR A 74 3.00 -7.18 2.24
CA TYR A 74 1.63 -7.51 2.65
C TYR A 74 0.65 -7.31 1.51
N PHE A 75 -0.26 -8.26 1.35
CA PHE A 75 -1.38 -8.19 0.42
C PHE A 75 -2.64 -8.72 1.10
N GLY A 76 -3.80 -8.27 0.63
CA GLY A 76 -5.09 -8.84 0.99
C GLY A 76 -5.88 -9.22 -0.26
N GLU A 77 -7.05 -9.78 -0.05
CA GLU A 77 -7.90 -10.28 -1.14
C GLU A 77 -9.06 -9.34 -1.42
N ILE A 78 -9.32 -9.09 -2.70
CA ILE A 78 -10.54 -8.46 -3.20
C ILE A 78 -11.15 -9.34 -4.30
N SER A 79 -12.38 -9.07 -4.68
CA SER A 79 -12.94 -9.66 -5.90
C SER A 79 -13.60 -8.62 -6.80
N ILE A 80 -13.59 -8.89 -8.10
CA ILE A 80 -14.10 -8.01 -9.15
C ILE A 80 -15.01 -8.83 -10.07
N GLY A 81 -16.20 -8.29 -10.35
CA GLY A 81 -17.15 -8.84 -11.30
C GLY A 81 -18.13 -9.87 -10.75
N THR A 82 -19.04 -10.29 -11.63
CA THR A 82 -20.10 -11.25 -11.32
C THR A 82 -20.21 -12.32 -12.42
N PRO A 83 -19.82 -13.60 -12.17
CA PRO A 83 -19.26 -14.13 -10.93
C PRO A 83 -17.91 -13.49 -10.55
N ALA A 84 -17.64 -13.49 -9.25
CA ALA A 84 -16.46 -12.88 -8.64
C ALA A 84 -15.14 -13.50 -9.16
N GLN A 85 -14.25 -12.65 -9.64
CA GLN A 85 -12.86 -12.97 -9.97
C GLN A 85 -11.96 -12.43 -8.85
N VAL A 86 -11.14 -13.29 -8.24
CA VAL A 86 -10.39 -12.97 -7.02
C VAL A 86 -8.99 -12.44 -7.36
N PHE A 87 -8.55 -11.40 -6.64
CA PHE A 87 -7.24 -10.78 -6.80
C PHE A 87 -6.57 -10.52 -5.46
N ASN A 88 -5.28 -10.81 -5.40
CA ASN A 88 -4.40 -10.40 -4.32
C ASN A 88 -3.92 -8.98 -4.59
N VAL A 89 -4.22 -8.04 -3.71
CA VAL A 89 -3.84 -6.62 -3.89
C VAL A 89 -3.08 -6.06 -2.71
N VAL A 90 -2.17 -5.14 -3.02
CA VAL A 90 -1.54 -4.27 -2.01
C VAL A 90 -2.52 -3.15 -1.68
N PHE A 91 -2.81 -2.98 -0.40
CA PHE A 91 -3.55 -1.82 0.10
C PHE A 91 -2.57 -0.67 0.33
N ASP A 92 -2.57 0.31 -0.57
CA ASP A 92 -1.51 1.31 -0.68
C ASP A 92 -2.02 2.71 -0.32
N THR A 93 -1.61 3.24 0.84
CA THR A 93 -1.97 4.61 1.26
C THR A 93 -1.24 5.70 0.48
N GLY A 94 -0.22 5.35 -0.29
CA GLY A 94 0.54 6.28 -1.13
C GLY A 94 -0.09 6.54 -2.50
N SER A 95 -1.11 5.78 -2.90
CA SER A 95 -1.82 5.93 -4.17
C SER A 95 -3.34 5.84 -3.97
N ALA A 96 -4.13 6.19 -4.99
CA ALA A 96 -5.59 6.29 -4.88
C ALA A 96 -6.39 5.52 -5.96
N ASN A 97 -5.71 4.96 -6.97
CA ASN A 97 -6.36 4.18 -8.02
C ASN A 97 -6.36 2.68 -7.68
N LEU A 98 -7.34 1.95 -8.21
CA LEU A 98 -7.34 0.49 -8.26
C LEU A 98 -6.88 0.05 -9.67
N TRP A 99 -5.97 -0.92 -9.73
CA TRP A 99 -5.64 -1.59 -10.99
C TRP A 99 -5.34 -3.07 -10.78
N VAL A 100 -5.66 -3.89 -11.78
CA VAL A 100 -5.35 -5.32 -11.85
C VAL A 100 -4.91 -5.72 -13.26
N PRO A 101 -4.16 -6.83 -13.45
CA PRO A 101 -3.77 -7.31 -14.76
C PRO A 101 -4.99 -7.68 -15.61
N SER A 102 -4.98 -7.35 -16.90
CA SER A 102 -6.06 -7.68 -17.84
C SER A 102 -5.81 -9.02 -18.53
N GLN A 103 -6.89 -9.73 -18.87
CA GLN A 103 -6.85 -10.86 -19.79
C GLN A 103 -6.38 -10.43 -21.20
N SER A 104 -6.53 -9.15 -21.53
CA SER A 104 -6.05 -8.54 -22.78
C SER A 104 -4.55 -8.17 -22.74
N CYS A 105 -3.82 -8.56 -21.70
CA CYS A 105 -2.38 -8.27 -21.61
C CYS A 105 -1.60 -8.92 -22.76
N SER A 106 -0.70 -8.15 -23.38
CA SER A 106 0.05 -8.62 -24.55
C SER A 106 0.99 -9.77 -24.15
N PRO A 107 1.15 -10.81 -25.01
CA PRO A 107 2.11 -11.90 -24.77
C PRO A 107 3.56 -11.45 -24.55
N LEU A 108 3.90 -10.22 -24.96
CA LEU A 108 5.22 -9.63 -24.72
C LEU A 108 5.46 -9.24 -23.25
N TYR A 109 4.41 -9.07 -22.45
CA TYR A 109 4.49 -8.74 -21.02
C TYR A 109 4.26 -9.98 -20.16
N THR A 110 5.30 -10.81 -20.05
CA THR A 110 5.26 -12.10 -19.36
C THR A 110 4.82 -12.02 -17.90
N ALA A 111 5.07 -10.90 -17.21
CA ALA A 111 4.63 -10.68 -15.82
C ALA A 111 3.11 -10.79 -15.64
N CYS A 112 2.30 -10.45 -16.65
CA CYS A 112 0.84 -10.64 -16.56
C CYS A 112 0.44 -12.11 -16.44
N PHE A 113 1.21 -13.01 -17.05
CA PHE A 113 0.86 -14.43 -17.14
C PHE A 113 1.18 -15.22 -15.86
N THR A 114 1.92 -14.62 -14.93
CA THR A 114 2.19 -15.19 -13.61
C THR A 114 1.17 -14.77 -12.55
N HIS A 115 0.19 -13.93 -12.92
CA HIS A 115 -0.80 -13.34 -12.01
C HIS A 115 -2.23 -13.69 -12.44
N ASN A 116 -3.17 -13.52 -11.51
CA ASN A 116 -4.58 -13.49 -11.85
C ASN A 116 -4.86 -12.32 -12.79
N ARG A 117 -5.71 -12.55 -13.79
CA ARG A 117 -6.06 -11.57 -14.81
C ARG A 117 -7.56 -11.40 -14.87
N TYR A 118 -8.00 -10.15 -14.88
CA TYR A 118 -9.39 -9.79 -15.02
C TYR A 118 -9.87 -10.02 -16.45
N ASP A 119 -10.96 -10.75 -16.55
CA ASP A 119 -11.62 -11.10 -17.81
C ASP A 119 -13.03 -10.51 -17.79
N GLY A 120 -13.18 -9.32 -18.37
CA GLY A 120 -14.47 -8.63 -18.46
C GLY A 120 -15.54 -9.42 -19.21
N SER A 121 -15.15 -10.35 -20.10
CA SER A 121 -16.12 -11.21 -20.81
C SER A 121 -16.82 -12.24 -19.92
N LYS A 122 -16.24 -12.53 -18.75
CA LYS A 122 -16.80 -13.46 -17.76
C LYS A 122 -17.70 -12.77 -16.74
N SER A 123 -17.72 -11.44 -16.69
CA SER A 123 -18.52 -10.70 -15.72
C SER A 123 -19.78 -10.12 -16.35
N ASN A 124 -20.94 -10.41 -15.78
CA ASN A 124 -22.23 -9.87 -16.23
C ASN A 124 -22.52 -8.46 -15.70
N THR A 125 -21.72 -7.97 -14.75
CA THR A 125 -21.78 -6.59 -14.22
C THR A 125 -20.73 -5.67 -14.82
N HIS A 126 -19.90 -6.18 -15.73
CA HIS A 126 -18.88 -5.40 -16.40
C HIS A 126 -19.48 -4.34 -17.33
N ILE A 127 -18.98 -3.12 -17.20
CA ILE A 127 -19.26 -2.00 -18.08
C ILE A 127 -17.94 -1.55 -18.72
N GLN A 128 -17.89 -1.57 -20.05
CA GLN A 128 -16.75 -1.12 -20.82
C GLN A 128 -16.62 0.41 -20.72
N ASN A 129 -15.41 0.90 -20.40
CA ASN A 129 -15.06 2.32 -20.50
C ASN A 129 -14.03 2.53 -21.62
N GLY A 130 -12.90 1.82 -21.58
CA GLY A 130 -11.91 1.75 -22.66
C GLY A 130 -10.99 2.97 -22.79
N SER A 131 -11.19 4.02 -21.98
CA SER A 131 -10.28 5.17 -21.92
C SER A 131 -8.88 4.71 -21.52
N GLY A 132 -7.85 5.19 -22.22
CA GLY A 132 -6.46 4.82 -21.93
C GLY A 132 -6.02 5.28 -20.54
N PHE A 133 -5.18 4.48 -19.89
CA PHE A 133 -4.70 4.75 -18.53
C PHE A 133 -3.21 4.42 -18.41
N SER A 134 -2.46 5.26 -17.69
CA SER A 134 -1.02 5.07 -17.48
C SER A 134 -0.56 5.59 -16.13
N ILE A 135 -0.02 4.69 -15.29
CA ILE A 135 0.65 5.02 -14.02
C ILE A 135 2.15 4.90 -14.20
N GLN A 136 2.89 5.94 -13.82
CA GLN A 136 4.35 5.89 -13.74
C GLN A 136 4.79 5.56 -12.31
N TYR A 137 5.33 4.36 -12.11
CA TYR A 137 6.09 3.98 -10.93
C TYR A 137 7.59 4.25 -11.12
N ALA A 138 8.34 4.23 -10.01
CA ALA A 138 9.80 4.38 -10.05
C ALA A 138 10.50 3.33 -10.93
N CYS A 139 9.94 2.12 -11.03
CA CYS A 139 10.52 1.00 -11.78
C CYS A 139 9.96 0.84 -13.21
N GLY A 140 9.04 1.71 -13.64
CA GLY A 140 8.43 1.65 -14.97
C GLY A 140 6.94 1.98 -14.98
N ASN A 141 6.31 1.86 -16.14
CA ASN A 141 4.94 2.31 -16.37
C ASN A 141 4.00 1.11 -16.40
N VAL A 142 2.92 1.17 -15.63
CA VAL A 142 1.77 0.29 -15.80
C VAL A 142 0.82 1.00 -16.76
N ARG A 143 0.56 0.40 -17.93
CA ARG A 143 -0.35 0.95 -18.93
C ARG A 143 -1.51 0.01 -19.18
N GLY A 144 -2.63 0.59 -19.58
CA GLY A 144 -3.88 -0.14 -19.72
C GLY A 144 -5.03 0.73 -20.20
N PHE A 145 -6.23 0.32 -19.83
CA PHE A 145 -7.46 1.06 -20.06
C PHE A 145 -8.37 0.97 -18.85
N LEU A 146 -9.32 1.89 -18.73
CA LEU A 146 -10.31 1.90 -17.66
C LEU A 146 -11.47 0.94 -17.96
N SER A 147 -11.99 0.33 -16.91
CA SER A 147 -13.19 -0.51 -16.90
C SER A 147 -14.00 -0.23 -15.64
N GLU A 148 -15.29 -0.51 -15.67
CA GLU A 148 -16.16 -0.42 -14.50
C GLU A 148 -16.76 -1.81 -14.21
N ASP A 149 -16.78 -2.18 -12.93
CA ASP A 149 -17.44 -3.40 -12.45
C ASP A 149 -17.72 -3.30 -10.94
N VAL A 150 -18.43 -4.29 -10.40
CA VAL A 150 -18.61 -4.48 -8.96
C VAL A 150 -17.31 -5.00 -8.37
N VAL A 151 -16.74 -4.25 -7.43
CA VAL A 151 -15.61 -4.64 -6.60
C VAL A 151 -16.11 -4.93 -5.20
N VAL A 152 -15.76 -6.09 -4.64
CA VAL A 152 -16.11 -6.47 -3.27
C VAL A 152 -14.87 -6.44 -2.39
N VAL A 153 -14.92 -5.63 -1.34
CA VAL A 153 -13.86 -5.49 -0.32
C VAL A 153 -14.43 -5.78 1.06
N SER A 154 -13.92 -6.80 1.76
CA SER A 154 -14.45 -7.23 3.08
C SER A 154 -15.97 -7.48 3.08
N GLY A 155 -16.50 -8.04 1.99
CA GLY A 155 -17.94 -8.28 1.81
C GLY A 155 -18.78 -7.03 1.52
N ILE A 156 -18.17 -5.87 1.26
CA ILE A 156 -18.85 -4.64 0.84
C ILE A 156 -18.72 -4.50 -0.68
N PRO A 157 -19.82 -4.65 -1.45
CA PRO A 157 -19.81 -4.41 -2.89
C PRO A 157 -19.86 -2.90 -3.21
N VAL A 158 -19.01 -2.43 -4.11
CA VAL A 158 -19.02 -1.08 -4.67
C VAL A 158 -18.96 -1.15 -6.20
N VAL A 159 -19.69 -0.27 -6.89
CA VAL A 159 -19.46 -0.06 -8.33
C VAL A 159 -18.24 0.85 -8.49
N GLN A 160 -17.20 0.35 -9.14
CA GLN A 160 -15.88 0.98 -9.17
C GLN A 160 -15.33 1.03 -10.59
N VAL A 161 -14.83 2.21 -10.98
CA VAL A 161 -13.95 2.36 -12.13
C VAL A 161 -12.53 1.99 -11.71
N PHE A 162 -11.89 1.08 -12.44
CA PHE A 162 -10.53 0.62 -12.18
C PHE A 162 -9.76 0.46 -13.49
N ALA A 163 -8.44 0.33 -13.40
CA ALA A 163 -7.63 0.11 -14.59
C ALA A 163 -7.30 -1.36 -14.83
N GLU A 164 -7.53 -1.79 -16.05
CA GLU A 164 -7.09 -3.06 -16.61
C GLU A 164 -5.69 -2.89 -17.22
N ALA A 165 -4.67 -3.41 -16.53
CA ALA A 165 -3.28 -3.32 -16.99
C ALA A 165 -3.00 -4.30 -18.14
N THR A 166 -2.66 -3.76 -19.32
CA THR A 166 -2.31 -4.55 -20.52
C THR A 166 -0.80 -4.59 -20.78
N ALA A 167 -0.06 -3.72 -20.10
CA ALA A 167 1.39 -3.67 -20.12
C ALA A 167 1.92 -3.54 -18.69
N LEU A 168 2.47 -4.63 -18.17
CA LEU A 168 3.06 -4.71 -16.83
C LEU A 168 4.58 -4.92 -16.97
N PRO A 169 5.43 -4.03 -16.43
CA PRO A 169 6.88 -4.19 -16.47
C PRO A 169 7.31 -5.55 -15.89
N ALA A 170 8.29 -6.22 -16.52
CA ALA A 170 8.76 -7.50 -16.00
C ALA A 170 9.30 -7.38 -14.57
N ILE A 171 10.10 -6.34 -14.30
CA ILE A 171 10.60 -6.05 -12.96
C ILE A 171 9.89 -4.78 -12.46
N PRO A 172 9.34 -4.79 -11.24
CA PRO A 172 9.46 -5.83 -10.22
C PRO A 172 8.38 -6.92 -10.29
N PHE A 173 7.38 -6.76 -11.16
CA PHE A 173 6.11 -7.48 -11.03
C PHE A 173 6.19 -8.99 -11.28
N ILE A 174 7.14 -9.52 -12.06
CA ILE A 174 7.27 -10.97 -12.27
C ILE A 174 7.57 -11.75 -10.97
N PHE A 175 8.14 -11.07 -9.97
CA PHE A 175 8.45 -11.64 -8.66
C PHE A 175 7.43 -11.26 -7.59
N ALA A 176 6.44 -10.42 -7.93
CA ALA A 176 5.37 -10.07 -7.01
C ALA A 176 4.53 -11.32 -6.69
N LYS A 177 4.00 -11.39 -5.46
CA LYS A 177 2.96 -12.36 -5.08
C LYS A 177 1.57 -11.73 -5.02
N PHE A 178 1.47 -10.45 -5.35
CA PHE A 178 0.24 -9.71 -5.48
C PHE A 178 -0.05 -9.46 -6.97
N ASP A 179 -1.32 -9.51 -7.34
CA ASP A 179 -1.79 -9.28 -8.71
C ASP A 179 -1.84 -7.79 -9.04
N GLY A 180 -2.32 -6.96 -8.10
CA GLY A 180 -2.57 -5.54 -8.34
C GLY A 180 -2.45 -4.66 -7.10
N VAL A 181 -2.94 -3.42 -7.22
CA VAL A 181 -2.87 -2.41 -6.16
C VAL A 181 -4.25 -1.78 -5.98
N LEU A 182 -4.66 -1.64 -4.72
CA LEU A 182 -5.83 -0.89 -4.30
C LEU A 182 -5.37 0.33 -3.51
N GLY A 183 -5.48 1.51 -4.13
CA GLY A 183 -5.15 2.78 -3.49
C GLY A 183 -6.10 3.15 -2.34
N MET A 184 -5.53 3.48 -1.19
CA MET A 184 -6.20 3.92 0.05
C MET A 184 -5.95 5.42 0.33
N GLY A 185 -5.40 6.14 -0.65
CA GLY A 185 -5.18 7.57 -0.63
C GLY A 185 -6.48 8.37 -0.81
N TYR A 186 -6.30 9.68 -0.88
CA TYR A 186 -7.38 10.63 -1.10
C TYR A 186 -7.74 10.75 -2.60
N PRO A 187 -8.96 11.20 -2.96
CA PRO A 187 -9.37 11.44 -4.34
C PRO A 187 -8.46 12.38 -5.13
N GLU A 188 -7.86 13.37 -4.48
CA GLU A 188 -6.94 14.34 -5.12
C GLU A 188 -5.64 13.67 -5.62
N ALA A 189 -5.31 12.49 -5.09
CA ALA A 189 -4.19 11.68 -5.57
C ALA A 189 -4.59 10.71 -6.70
N ALA A 190 -5.87 10.64 -7.04
CA ALA A 190 -6.36 9.71 -8.06
C ALA A 190 -6.11 10.26 -9.47
N ILE A 191 -5.50 9.42 -10.29
CA ILE A 191 -5.30 9.66 -11.72
C ILE A 191 -6.68 9.73 -12.39
N ASP A 192 -6.83 10.68 -13.30
CA ASP A 192 -8.07 10.97 -14.05
C ASP A 192 -9.30 11.31 -13.18
N GLY A 193 -9.08 11.71 -11.92
CA GLY A 193 -10.15 12.08 -11.00
C GLY A 193 -11.07 10.91 -10.61
N ILE A 194 -10.59 9.68 -10.78
CA ILE A 194 -11.35 8.47 -10.46
C ILE A 194 -11.60 8.42 -8.95
N THR A 195 -12.87 8.30 -8.56
CA THR A 195 -13.24 8.15 -7.14
C THR A 195 -12.61 6.87 -6.56
N PRO A 196 -11.79 6.95 -5.49
CA PRO A 196 -11.17 5.78 -4.87
C PRO A 196 -12.18 4.80 -4.26
N VAL A 197 -11.75 3.56 -4.08
CA VAL A 197 -12.59 2.48 -3.51
C VAL A 197 -13.11 2.85 -2.13
N PHE A 198 -12.25 3.38 -1.25
CA PHE A 198 -12.68 3.73 0.10
C PHE A 198 -13.72 4.86 0.12
N ASP A 199 -13.62 5.84 -0.79
CA ASP A 199 -14.62 6.88 -0.97
C ASP A 199 -15.98 6.33 -1.42
N ARG A 200 -15.98 5.34 -2.33
CA ARG A 200 -17.20 4.63 -2.71
C ARG A 200 -17.83 3.92 -1.51
N ILE A 201 -17.02 3.24 -0.68
CA ILE A 201 -17.51 2.56 0.53
C ILE A 201 -18.11 3.56 1.52
N MET A 202 -17.41 4.67 1.83
CA MET A 202 -17.91 5.71 2.73
C MET A 202 -19.24 6.30 2.24
N SER A 203 -19.39 6.50 0.93
CA SER A 203 -20.61 7.07 0.33
C SER A 203 -21.87 6.21 0.55
N GLN A 204 -21.71 4.92 0.85
CA GLN A 204 -22.83 4.03 1.15
C GLN A 204 -23.36 4.16 2.59
N GLY A 205 -22.62 4.83 3.49
CA GLY A 205 -23.01 4.97 4.89
C GLY A 205 -23.03 3.66 5.69
N VAL A 206 -22.32 2.63 5.22
CA VAL A 206 -22.29 1.28 5.82
C VAL A 206 -21.23 1.13 6.93
N LEU A 207 -20.30 2.08 7.04
CA LEU A 207 -19.26 2.08 8.06
C LEU A 207 -19.76 2.80 9.32
N LYS A 208 -19.36 2.31 10.50
CA LYS A 208 -19.64 2.99 11.77
C LYS A 208 -18.95 4.35 11.84
N GLU A 209 -17.71 4.42 11.37
CA GLU A 209 -16.90 5.63 11.28
C GLU A 209 -16.18 5.65 9.92
N ASP A 210 -16.01 6.83 9.31
CA ASP A 210 -15.31 7.01 8.03
C ASP A 210 -13.78 6.94 8.22
N ILE A 211 -13.32 5.80 8.75
CA ILE A 211 -11.94 5.51 9.09
C ILE A 211 -11.56 4.12 8.60
N PHE A 212 -10.27 3.90 8.39
CA PHE A 212 -9.69 2.56 8.35
C PHE A 212 -8.46 2.51 9.24
N SER A 213 -8.12 1.32 9.70
CA SER A 213 -6.96 1.11 10.57
C SER A 213 -6.15 -0.11 10.14
N VAL A 214 -4.85 -0.07 10.39
CA VAL A 214 -3.90 -1.06 9.87
C VAL A 214 -3.01 -1.56 11.00
N TYR A 215 -3.04 -2.87 11.21
CA TYR A 215 -2.19 -3.61 12.14
C TYR A 215 -1.28 -4.55 11.35
N TYR A 216 -0.02 -4.63 11.75
CA TYR A 216 0.92 -5.66 11.29
C TYR A 216 1.48 -6.39 12.51
N SER A 217 1.49 -7.72 12.45
CA SER A 217 2.13 -8.51 13.49
C SER A 217 3.64 -8.28 13.50
N LYS A 218 4.21 -8.23 14.70
CA LYS A 218 5.68 -8.21 14.88
C LYS A 218 6.29 -9.60 14.70
N ASP A 219 5.50 -10.65 14.92
CA ASP A 219 5.92 -12.02 14.71
C ASP A 219 5.87 -12.34 13.21
N PRO A 220 7.02 -12.63 12.57
CA PRO A 220 7.08 -12.89 11.14
C PRO A 220 6.31 -14.13 10.70
N GLU A 221 6.04 -15.08 11.62
CA GLU A 221 5.33 -16.33 11.36
C GLU A 221 3.83 -16.26 11.73
N HIS A 222 3.37 -15.12 12.27
CA HIS A 222 1.98 -14.96 12.68
C HIS A 222 1.02 -15.01 11.49
N ILE A 223 -0.07 -15.74 11.64
CA ILE A 223 -1.14 -15.86 10.64
C ILE A 223 -2.45 -15.41 11.31
N PRO A 224 -3.07 -14.30 10.84
CA PRO A 224 -2.68 -13.48 9.69
C PRO A 224 -1.45 -12.60 9.96
N GLY A 225 -0.70 -12.23 8.91
CA GLY A 225 0.50 -11.37 9.07
C GLY A 225 0.15 -9.93 9.47
N GLY A 226 -1.08 -9.51 9.23
CA GLY A 226 -1.66 -8.25 9.67
C GLY A 226 -3.16 -8.20 9.37
N GLU A 227 -3.80 -7.10 9.73
CA GLU A 227 -5.20 -6.85 9.40
C GLU A 227 -5.43 -5.37 9.07
N LEU A 228 -6.28 -5.13 8.07
CA LEU A 228 -6.88 -3.83 7.80
C LEU A 228 -8.35 -3.87 8.22
N VAL A 229 -8.77 -2.93 9.04
CA VAL A 229 -10.16 -2.82 9.53
C VAL A 229 -10.81 -1.60 8.91
N LEU A 230 -11.93 -1.79 8.23
CA LEU A 230 -12.78 -0.71 7.72
C LEU A 230 -13.83 -0.35 8.77
N GLY A 231 -13.99 0.94 9.03
CA GLY A 231 -15.06 1.46 9.88
C GLY A 231 -14.78 1.47 11.36
N GLY A 232 -13.55 1.20 11.80
CA GLY A 232 -13.23 1.08 13.22
C GLY A 232 -11.78 0.71 13.52
N THR A 233 -11.56 0.39 14.80
CA THR A 233 -10.32 -0.16 15.35
C THR A 233 -10.61 -1.46 16.08
N ASP A 234 -9.63 -2.35 16.17
CA ASP A 234 -9.70 -3.52 17.04
C ASP A 234 -8.94 -3.27 18.36
N PRO A 235 -9.64 -3.21 19.52
CA PRO A 235 -9.02 -3.08 20.84
C PRO A 235 -7.98 -4.15 21.17
N ASN A 236 -8.02 -5.32 20.52
CA ASN A 236 -7.04 -6.38 20.75
C ASN A 236 -5.66 -6.06 20.15
N TYR A 237 -5.57 -5.09 19.23
CA TYR A 237 -4.33 -4.74 18.52
C TYR A 237 -3.55 -3.59 19.13
N TYR A 238 -4.03 -2.98 20.21
CA TYR A 238 -3.31 -1.88 20.84
C TYR A 238 -3.48 -1.80 22.35
N THR A 239 -2.53 -1.13 22.99
CA THR A 239 -2.62 -0.70 24.39
C THR A 239 -2.61 0.83 24.48
N GLY A 240 -3.14 1.34 25.59
CA GLY A 240 -3.25 2.77 25.82
C GLY A 240 -4.33 3.44 24.98
N SER A 241 -4.12 4.71 24.65
CA SER A 241 -5.05 5.53 23.86
C SER A 241 -4.39 6.03 22.57
N PHE A 242 -5.22 6.34 21.58
CA PHE A 242 -4.75 6.91 20.32
C PHE A 242 -4.33 8.38 20.49
N HIS A 243 -3.14 8.69 19.99
CA HIS A 243 -2.67 10.05 19.78
C HIS A 243 -2.87 10.44 18.32
N TYR A 244 -3.65 11.50 18.08
CA TYR A 244 -3.98 11.96 16.73
C TYR A 244 -3.12 13.14 16.30
N VAL A 245 -2.73 13.14 15.03
CA VAL A 245 -2.01 14.22 14.36
C VAL A 245 -2.77 14.61 13.10
N THR A 246 -3.10 15.89 12.95
CA THR A 246 -3.78 16.43 11.77
C THR A 246 -2.87 16.35 10.54
N THR A 247 -3.45 16.06 9.37
CA THR A 247 -2.69 16.07 8.13
C THR A 247 -2.31 17.50 7.70
N LYS A 248 -1.18 17.65 6.99
CA LYS A 248 -0.64 18.95 6.55
C LYS A 248 -1.52 19.66 5.51
N GLY A 249 -2.35 18.91 4.78
CA GLY A 249 -3.30 19.43 3.80
C GLY A 249 -4.30 18.37 3.34
N GLU A 250 -5.29 18.80 2.55
CA GLU A 250 -6.22 17.91 1.85
C GLU A 250 -5.47 17.15 0.74
N GLY A 251 -5.75 15.86 0.58
CA GLY A 251 -5.24 15.08 -0.56
C GLY A 251 -4.11 14.10 -0.29
N LYS A 252 -3.51 14.04 0.92
CA LYS A 252 -2.47 13.05 1.27
C LYS A 252 -2.48 12.66 2.74
N TRP A 253 -2.06 11.41 3.02
CA TRP A 253 -1.77 10.92 4.37
C TRP A 253 -0.42 11.44 4.86
N GLU A 254 -0.39 12.74 5.08
CA GLU A 254 0.83 13.51 5.29
C GLU A 254 0.77 14.26 6.61
N ILE A 255 1.71 14.06 7.54
CA ILE A 255 1.75 14.78 8.83
C ILE A 255 3.04 15.58 9.00
N ILE A 256 3.00 16.61 9.85
CA ILE A 256 4.17 17.40 10.20
C ILE A 256 4.93 16.71 11.34
N MET A 257 6.19 16.41 11.10
CA MET A 257 7.09 15.86 12.11
C MET A 257 7.97 16.95 12.70
N LYS A 258 8.02 17.03 14.03
CA LYS A 258 8.78 18.07 14.76
C LYS A 258 10.28 17.78 14.88
N GLY A 259 10.70 16.53 14.70
CA GLY A 259 12.09 16.11 14.78
C GLY A 259 12.22 14.66 15.24
N PHE A 260 13.44 14.12 15.16
CA PHE A 260 13.82 12.83 15.71
C PHE A 260 14.83 13.01 16.83
N LEU A 261 14.79 12.12 17.82
CA LEU A 261 15.81 12.02 18.87
C LEU A 261 16.56 10.70 18.67
N THR A 262 17.86 10.77 18.42
CA THR A 262 18.75 9.61 18.46
C THR A 262 19.36 9.51 19.86
N PRO A 263 19.27 8.37 20.57
CA PRO A 263 20.01 8.18 21.81
C PRO A 263 21.51 8.40 21.57
N PRO A 264 22.26 8.94 22.55
CA PRO A 264 23.72 9.02 22.42
C PRO A 264 24.30 7.60 22.34
N LEU A 265 25.00 7.31 21.25
CA LEU A 265 25.89 6.15 21.17
C LEU A 265 26.99 6.31 22.22
N PHE A 266 27.09 5.37 23.15
CA PHE A 266 28.14 5.38 24.15
C PHE A 266 29.51 5.18 23.49
N HIS A 267 30.37 6.19 23.70
CA HIS A 267 31.82 6.30 23.54
C HIS A 267 32.35 7.14 22.36
N LEU A 268 32.95 8.26 22.79
CA LEU A 268 33.61 9.36 22.09
C LEU A 268 32.68 10.44 21.52
N PHE A 269 32.88 11.63 22.08
CA PHE A 269 32.28 12.94 21.79
C PHE A 269 31.06 13.34 22.64
N THR A 270 31.40 14.10 23.68
CA THR A 270 30.59 15.08 24.39
C THR A 270 29.76 15.94 23.43
N HIS A 271 28.45 15.97 23.69
CA HIS A 271 27.46 16.96 23.22
C HIS A 271 27.41 17.23 21.71
N ILE A 272 26.62 16.43 21.00
CA ILE A 272 25.93 16.89 19.78
C ILE A 272 24.45 16.56 19.93
N TYR A 273 23.69 17.54 20.42
CA TYR A 273 22.24 17.58 20.18
C TYR A 273 22.05 18.11 18.77
N LEU A 274 21.80 17.24 17.79
CA LEU A 274 21.21 17.69 16.52
C LEU A 274 19.73 17.97 16.75
N LEU A 275 19.44 19.15 17.32
CA LEU A 275 18.13 19.77 17.17
C LEU A 275 18.02 20.23 15.73
N ALA A 276 17.35 19.46 14.88
CA ALA A 276 16.78 19.99 13.64
C ALA A 276 15.59 20.89 14.03
N GLN A 277 15.86 22.07 14.57
CA GLN A 277 14.87 23.12 14.74
C GLN A 277 14.55 23.73 13.36
N ASN A 278 13.26 23.86 13.06
CA ASN A 278 12.70 24.59 11.92
C ASN A 278 12.99 24.05 10.51
N SER A 279 12.46 22.88 10.20
CA SER A 279 12.13 22.54 8.82
C SER A 279 10.72 21.98 8.80
N GLY A 280 9.83 22.53 7.96
CA GLY A 280 8.47 22.05 7.77
C GLY A 280 8.43 20.67 7.11
N ILE A 281 9.04 19.68 7.78
CA ILE A 281 9.25 18.32 7.31
C ILE A 281 7.91 17.61 7.20
N VAL A 282 7.76 17.01 6.04
CA VAL A 282 6.60 16.28 5.56
C VAL A 282 6.81 14.80 5.82
N LEU A 283 5.85 14.15 6.46
CA LEU A 283 5.88 12.72 6.72
C LEU A 283 4.75 12.05 5.93
N LEU A 284 5.09 11.25 4.92
CA LEU A 284 4.11 10.41 4.23
C LEU A 284 4.05 9.04 4.89
N ILE A 285 2.86 8.52 5.15
CA ILE A 285 2.72 7.13 5.59
C ILE A 285 2.35 6.31 4.38
N ILE A 286 3.29 5.50 3.90
CA ILE A 286 3.09 4.61 2.75
C ILE A 286 3.15 3.18 3.26
N LEU A 287 2.03 2.47 3.15
CA LEU A 287 2.01 1.02 3.29
C LEU A 287 2.76 0.40 2.10
N GLY A 288 4.04 0.04 2.28
CA GLY A 288 4.79 -0.70 1.24
C GLY A 288 6.30 -0.50 1.13
N VAL A 289 6.94 0.33 1.95
CA VAL A 289 8.39 0.62 1.87
C VAL A 289 9.17 0.04 3.07
N HIS A 290 10.19 -0.79 2.80
CA HIS A 290 11.20 -1.27 3.74
C HIS A 290 12.62 -1.22 3.13
N ASP A 291 13.64 -0.99 3.96
CA ASP A 291 14.96 -0.49 3.51
C ASP A 291 16.15 -1.47 3.73
N LEU A 292 17.34 -1.12 3.21
CA LEU A 292 18.56 -1.93 2.95
C LEU A 292 19.69 -1.85 4.03
N PRO A 293 20.71 -2.75 4.04
CA PRO A 293 21.62 -2.98 5.17
C PRO A 293 22.82 -2.05 5.29
N LEU A 294 23.12 -1.69 6.54
CA LEU A 294 24.47 -1.50 7.09
C LEU A 294 24.61 -2.46 8.29
N SER A 295 25.71 -3.21 8.39
CA SER A 295 25.91 -4.21 9.45
C SER A 295 26.55 -3.58 10.70
N TYR A 296 25.90 -3.76 11.85
CA TYR A 296 26.39 -3.37 13.18
C TYR A 296 25.85 -4.34 14.25
N PRO A 297 26.50 -4.48 15.42
CA PRO A 297 26.04 -5.39 16.47
C PRO A 297 24.63 -5.01 16.96
N CYS A 298 23.82 -6.05 17.12
CA CYS A 298 22.37 -5.97 17.15
C CYS A 298 21.86 -5.52 18.53
N GLN A 299 21.44 -4.25 18.64
CA GLN A 299 20.78 -3.75 19.84
C GLN A 299 19.95 -2.46 19.61
N LEU A 300 19.16 -2.35 18.53
CA LEU A 300 18.26 -1.17 18.34
C LEU A 300 17.10 -1.39 17.34
N PHE A 301 16.11 -0.50 17.41
CA PHE A 301 14.83 -0.49 16.68
C PHE A 301 14.90 -0.41 15.15
N PHE A 302 16.09 -0.12 14.61
CA PHE A 302 16.28 0.15 13.18
C PHE A 302 16.85 -1.04 12.43
N TYR A 303 16.96 -2.22 13.03
CA TYR A 303 17.63 -3.38 12.44
C TYR A 303 16.65 -4.54 12.15
N LEU A 304 16.73 -5.09 10.94
CA LEU A 304 16.11 -6.33 10.48
C LEU A 304 17.08 -7.49 10.68
N GLN A 305 16.77 -8.43 11.57
CA GLN A 305 17.50 -9.68 11.69
C GLN A 305 16.95 -10.70 10.68
N HIS A 306 17.80 -11.24 9.82
CA HIS A 306 17.44 -12.32 8.89
C HIS A 306 18.58 -13.33 8.79
N SER A 307 18.24 -14.60 8.53
CA SER A 307 19.25 -15.65 8.37
C SER A 307 19.75 -15.69 6.93
N GLN A 308 21.05 -15.52 6.71
CA GLN A 308 21.73 -15.81 5.44
C GLN A 308 22.75 -16.90 5.64
N PHE A 309 22.71 -17.97 4.84
CA PHE A 309 23.69 -19.07 4.89
C PHE A 309 23.91 -19.68 6.29
N GLY A 310 22.89 -19.65 7.16
CA GLY A 310 22.98 -20.12 8.55
C GLY A 310 23.48 -19.08 9.55
N GLU A 311 23.79 -17.85 9.13
CA GLU A 311 24.20 -16.74 9.99
C GLU A 311 23.10 -15.69 10.15
N ASN A 312 22.95 -15.14 11.36
CA ASN A 312 22.01 -14.06 11.66
C ASN A 312 22.60 -12.71 11.26
N ILE A 313 22.06 -12.06 10.24
CA ILE A 313 22.50 -10.75 9.74
C ILE A 313 21.49 -9.67 10.14
N CYS A 314 21.98 -8.55 10.67
CA CYS A 314 21.17 -7.38 11.06
C CYS A 314 21.32 -6.23 10.03
N THR A 315 20.20 -5.75 9.49
CA THR A 315 20.10 -4.81 8.35
C THR A 315 19.38 -3.52 8.78
N VAL A 316 19.95 -2.32 8.60
CA VAL A 316 19.25 -1.06 8.91
C VAL A 316 17.97 -0.87 8.06
N THR A 317 16.91 -0.27 8.60
CA THR A 317 15.62 -0.04 7.92
C THR A 317 15.39 1.44 7.57
N PHE A 318 16.43 2.17 7.15
CA PHE A 318 16.33 3.53 6.62
C PHE A 318 16.87 3.60 5.19
N ARG A 319 16.24 4.42 4.35
CA ARG A 319 16.72 4.70 2.99
C ARG A 319 16.53 6.16 2.64
N ASP A 320 17.53 6.71 1.97
CA ASP A 320 17.44 8.02 1.36
C ASP A 320 16.61 7.93 0.07
N LEU A 321 15.61 8.81 -0.04
CA LEU A 321 14.83 9.01 -1.25
C LEU A 321 14.88 10.49 -1.62
N ASP A 322 15.69 10.82 -2.62
CA ASP A 322 15.74 12.17 -3.16
C ASP A 322 14.52 12.41 -4.05
N LEU A 323 13.56 13.18 -3.53
CA LEU A 323 12.39 13.57 -4.30
C LEU A 323 12.64 14.88 -5.05
N PRO A 324 12.36 14.95 -6.36
CA PRO A 324 12.48 16.19 -7.09
C PRO A 324 11.45 17.23 -6.58
N PRO A 325 11.75 18.54 -6.70
CA PRO A 325 10.77 19.59 -6.45
C PRO A 325 9.47 19.34 -7.24
N PRO A 326 8.28 19.66 -6.68
CA PRO A 326 8.03 20.47 -5.47
C PRO A 326 7.90 19.68 -4.17
N ALA A 327 8.15 18.35 -4.16
CA ALA A 327 7.83 17.49 -3.01
C ALA A 327 8.63 17.82 -1.72
N GLY A 328 9.84 18.38 -1.86
CA GLY A 328 10.71 18.72 -0.71
C GLY A 328 11.24 17.48 0.03
N PRO A 329 11.98 17.66 1.14
CA PRO A 329 12.46 16.55 1.96
C PRO A 329 11.27 15.87 2.67
N VAL A 330 11.02 14.61 2.32
CA VAL A 330 9.93 13.80 2.87
C VAL A 330 10.51 12.57 3.57
N TRP A 331 9.91 12.22 4.71
CA TRP A 331 10.14 10.93 5.36
C TRP A 331 8.97 10.00 5.08
N ILE A 332 9.26 8.71 4.86
CA ILE A 332 8.22 7.68 4.65
C ILE A 332 8.17 6.76 5.87
N LEU A 333 7.02 6.71 6.55
CA LEU A 333 6.78 5.70 7.58
C LEU A 333 6.18 4.44 6.96
N GLY A 334 6.99 3.41 6.83
CA GLY A 334 6.60 2.11 6.27
C GLY A 334 5.97 1.13 7.27
N ALA A 335 5.75 -0.12 6.83
CA ALA A 335 5.00 -1.12 7.59
C ALA A 335 5.62 -1.50 8.96
N LYS A 336 6.94 -1.38 9.14
CA LYS A 336 7.68 -1.55 10.42
C LYS A 336 7.25 -0.53 11.46
N PHE A 337 7.08 0.73 11.07
CA PHE A 337 6.57 1.75 11.98
C PHE A 337 5.16 1.36 12.43
N ILE A 338 4.33 0.91 11.50
CA ILE A 338 2.94 0.52 11.74
C ILE A 338 2.83 -0.80 12.53
N ALA A 339 3.79 -1.71 12.38
CA ALA A 339 3.92 -2.91 13.21
C ALA A 339 4.24 -2.57 14.68
N ARG A 340 4.86 -1.41 14.93
CA ARG A 340 5.08 -0.89 16.30
C ARG A 340 3.91 -0.06 16.80
N TYR A 341 3.29 0.71 15.90
CA TYR A 341 2.20 1.62 16.22
C TYR A 341 0.98 1.31 15.36
N TYR A 342 -0.04 0.75 15.99
CA TYR A 342 -1.32 0.54 15.34
C TYR A 342 -1.85 1.89 14.84
N THR A 343 -2.12 1.96 13.54
CA THR A 343 -2.32 3.24 12.85
C THR A 343 -3.75 3.34 12.34
N VAL A 344 -4.38 4.48 12.60
CA VAL A 344 -5.74 4.84 12.18
C VAL A 344 -5.66 5.98 11.19
N PHE A 345 -6.34 5.83 10.06
CA PHE A 345 -6.50 6.83 9.02
C PHE A 345 -7.94 7.34 9.07
N ASP A 346 -8.13 8.56 9.57
CA ASP A 346 -9.43 9.17 9.83
C ASP A 346 -9.74 10.18 8.72
N ARG A 347 -10.53 9.75 7.71
CA ARG A 347 -10.86 10.56 6.54
C ARG A 347 -11.76 11.74 6.90
N LYS A 348 -12.71 11.53 7.82
CA LYS A 348 -13.68 12.56 8.21
C LYS A 348 -13.04 13.73 8.94
N LYS A 349 -12.01 13.47 9.76
CA LYS A 349 -11.33 14.51 10.56
C LYS A 349 -9.95 14.87 10.01
N ASN A 350 -9.55 14.35 8.86
CA ASN A 350 -8.25 14.60 8.21
C ASN A 350 -7.08 14.49 9.19
N ARG A 351 -6.95 13.32 9.82
CA ARG A 351 -5.95 13.05 10.84
C ARG A 351 -5.52 11.59 10.86
N ILE A 352 -4.35 11.34 11.41
CA ILE A 352 -3.78 10.01 11.61
C ILE A 352 -3.64 9.76 13.11
N GLY A 353 -4.14 8.62 13.58
CA GLY A 353 -4.04 8.19 14.98
C GLY A 353 -2.99 7.10 15.15
N PHE A 354 -2.21 7.18 16.22
CA PHE A 354 -1.25 6.14 16.60
C PHE A 354 -1.50 5.66 18.02
N ALA A 355 -1.49 4.35 18.22
CA ALA A 355 -1.45 3.69 19.53
C ALA A 355 -0.37 2.61 19.54
N GLN A 356 0.12 2.22 20.71
CA GLN A 356 1.13 1.15 20.78
C GLN A 356 0.51 -0.18 20.35
N ALA A 357 1.06 -0.80 19.31
CA ALA A 357 0.60 -2.11 18.86
C ALA A 357 0.96 -3.19 19.89
N VAL A 358 0.04 -4.13 20.13
CA VAL A 358 0.29 -5.34 20.95
C VAL A 358 1.26 -6.25 20.22
#